data_AF-A0A7J3BFP2-F1
#
_entry.id   AF-A0A7J3BFP2-F1
#
_cell.length_a   1.000
_cell.length_b   1.000
_cell.length_c   1.000
_cell.angle_alpha   90.00
_cell.angle_beta   90.00
_cell.angle_gamma   90.00
#
_symmetry.space_group_name_H-M   'P 1'
#
loop_
_entity.id
_entity.type
_entity.pdbx_description
1 polymer ?
#
loop_
_entity_poly.entity_id
_entity_poly.type
_entity_poly.pdbx_seq_one_letter_code
_entity_poly.pdbx_strand_id
1 'polypeptide(L)'
;MKILAIEPVEALSLTSTPITGVRIFSTISPLPIPLPTTVIGVIGALSDIKLLSNDPIEGIEELINKVKDKLRCREPIILGPLTQFKIKDLWSEPTILIGDKNLFVVPDLIRDYELVLDECGTTKCFEFKPLIAIGTALERGSISKEKKVRLGYMYRYPLLTYRTLRDEVVEPRFIYVVNCDEDINGIIRFGGEGRIAKIYTLEDNQVKKYVEKIVNPLNISISGFYISLNYIPLLPTSNTLDSTYLDSVLDLEITNGMKGIIGIPQSPKKQPKIIVERLGLGYYEVSNIRRPQILALLPGTIIKAVNTVKTGNKLLNIL
;
A
#
# COMPACT_ATOMS: atom_id res chain seq x y z
N MET A 1 7.41 19.47 -3.17
CA MET A 1 7.10 18.04 -3.14
C MET A 1 8.13 17.32 -3.98
N LYS A 2 8.74 16.28 -3.43
CA LYS A 2 9.73 15.45 -4.09
C LYS A 2 9.12 14.08 -4.41
N ILE A 3 9.72 13.36 -5.34
CA ILE A 3 9.30 11.99 -5.67
C ILE A 3 10.23 11.04 -4.92
N LEU A 4 9.67 10.17 -4.09
CA LEU A 4 10.39 9.12 -3.39
C LEU A 4 10.18 7.80 -4.13
N ALA A 5 11.26 7.18 -4.57
CA ALA A 5 11.25 5.85 -5.18
C ALA A 5 11.74 4.81 -4.17
N ILE A 6 11.01 3.70 -4.07
CA ILE A 6 11.39 2.51 -3.32
C ILE A 6 11.51 1.36 -4.31
N GLU A 7 12.75 0.91 -4.51
CA GLU A 7 13.10 -0.16 -5.44
C GLU A 7 13.60 -1.37 -4.64
N PRO A 8 12.81 -2.46 -4.55
CA PRO A 8 13.24 -3.68 -3.90
C PRO A 8 14.49 -4.25 -4.57
N VAL A 9 15.50 -4.61 -3.77
CA VAL A 9 16.71 -5.29 -4.27
C VAL A 9 16.44 -6.79 -4.45
N GLU A 10 15.39 -7.29 -3.81
CA GLU A 10 14.91 -8.66 -3.85
C GLU A 10 13.39 -8.70 -3.66
N ALA A 11 12.76 -9.86 -3.89
CA ALA A 11 11.33 -10.03 -3.66
C ALA A 11 10.97 -9.72 -2.19
N LEU A 12 10.09 -8.74 -1.99
CA LEU A 12 9.64 -8.33 -0.65
C LEU A 12 8.75 -9.39 -0.01
N SER A 13 8.64 -9.34 1.32
CA SER A 13 7.65 -10.09 2.10
C SER A 13 6.75 -9.11 2.83
N LEU A 14 5.50 -8.96 2.38
CA LEU A 14 4.51 -8.06 3.00
C LEU A 14 3.27 -8.86 3.35
N THR A 15 2.77 -8.72 4.58
CA THR A 15 1.62 -9.48 5.08
C THR A 15 0.65 -8.56 5.82
N SER A 16 -0.65 -8.69 5.55
CA SER A 16 -1.68 -7.95 6.29
C SER A 16 -1.93 -8.53 7.68
N THR A 17 -1.86 -9.87 7.79
CA THR A 17 -2.03 -10.64 9.04
C THR A 17 -1.48 -12.07 8.85
N PRO A 18 -1.23 -12.83 9.92
CA PRO A 18 -1.68 -14.20 9.98
C PRO A 18 -3.16 -14.17 10.33
N ILE A 19 -4.01 -14.70 9.45
CA ILE A 19 -5.41 -14.96 9.81
C ILE A 19 -5.39 -16.12 10.81
N THR A 20 -5.66 -15.83 12.09
CA THR A 20 -5.91 -16.87 13.09
C THR A 20 -7.37 -17.29 12.99
N GLY A 21 -7.64 -18.41 12.32
CA GLY A 21 -8.96 -19.02 12.22
C GLY A 21 -8.90 -20.53 12.32
N VAL A 22 -9.96 -21.14 12.85
CA VAL A 22 -10.07 -22.58 13.17
C VAL A 22 -9.89 -23.48 11.93
N ARG A 23 -9.93 -22.93 10.71
CA ARG A 23 -9.83 -23.69 9.47
C ARG A 23 -8.51 -23.66 8.71
N ILE A 24 -7.50 -22.86 9.06
CA ILE A 24 -6.23 -22.93 8.30
C ILE A 24 -5.04 -22.59 9.21
N PHE A 25 -4.34 -23.62 9.67
CA PHE A 25 -2.94 -23.49 10.04
C PHE A 25 -2.19 -22.92 8.81
N SER A 26 -1.56 -21.74 8.93
CA SER A 26 -0.66 -21.10 7.94
C SER A 26 -1.24 -20.28 6.77
N THR A 27 -2.46 -19.72 6.85
CA THR A 27 -2.87 -18.71 5.85
C THR A 27 -2.09 -17.41 6.00
N ILE A 28 -1.32 -17.09 4.96
CA ILE A 28 -0.62 -15.83 4.78
C ILE A 28 -1.44 -15.00 3.81
N SER A 29 -1.80 -13.79 4.20
CA SER A 29 -2.45 -12.83 3.30
C SER A 29 -1.41 -11.81 2.84
N PRO A 30 -0.85 -11.98 1.63
CA PRO A 30 0.18 -11.09 1.14
C PRO A 30 -0.40 -9.76 0.70
N LEU A 31 0.33 -8.68 0.95
CA LEU A 31 -0.05 -7.33 0.50
C LEU A 31 0.63 -7.02 -0.84
N PRO A 32 -0.11 -6.59 -1.88
CA PRO A 32 0.49 -6.29 -3.19
C PRO A 32 1.32 -5.00 -3.21
N ILE A 33 1.12 -4.11 -2.24
CA ILE A 33 1.83 -2.84 -2.07
C ILE A 33 2.17 -2.61 -0.59
N PRO A 34 3.25 -1.87 -0.28
CA PRO A 34 3.57 -1.52 1.10
C PRO A 34 2.59 -0.50 1.68
N LEU A 35 2.19 -0.75 2.94
CA LEU A 35 1.31 0.15 3.68
C LEU A 35 2.03 1.47 4.00
N PRO A 36 1.30 2.59 4.12
CA PRO A 36 1.88 3.87 4.54
C PRO A 36 2.63 3.76 5.88
N THR A 37 2.15 2.91 6.80
CA THR A 37 2.79 2.64 8.09
C THR A 37 4.17 1.97 7.94
N THR A 38 4.34 1.09 6.95
CA THR A 38 5.64 0.49 6.62
C THR A 38 6.59 1.55 6.06
N VAL A 39 6.09 2.39 5.14
CA VAL A 39 6.92 3.42 4.49
C VAL A 39 7.39 4.47 5.49
N ILE A 40 6.50 5.00 6.33
CA ILE A 40 6.89 5.99 7.35
C ILE A 40 7.82 5.40 8.41
N GLY A 41 7.62 4.12 8.78
CA GLY A 41 8.54 3.40 9.67
C GLY A 41 9.95 3.32 9.11
N VAL A 42 10.07 3.05 7.80
CA VAL A 42 11.35 2.98 7.12
C VAL A 42 11.99 4.36 6.97
N ILE A 43 11.23 5.40 6.65
CA ILE A 43 11.72 6.79 6.64
C ILE A 43 12.26 7.18 8.02
N GLY A 44 11.55 6.83 9.09
CA GLY A 44 12.00 7.06 10.46
C GLY A 44 13.29 6.31 10.78
N ALA A 45 13.40 5.05 10.38
CA ALA A 45 14.59 4.24 10.59
C ALA A 45 15.81 4.77 9.81
N LEU A 46 15.64 5.18 8.54
CA LEU A 46 16.69 5.85 7.76
C LEU A 46 17.14 7.17 8.40
N SER A 47 16.21 7.84 9.07
CA SER A 47 16.46 9.10 9.75
C SER A 47 16.95 8.89 11.19
N ASP A 48 17.32 7.69 11.63
CA ASP A 48 17.71 7.38 13.02
C ASP A 48 16.74 7.98 14.07
N ILE A 49 15.44 7.78 13.84
CA ILE A 49 14.39 8.18 14.78
C ILE A 49 14.12 7.02 15.74
N LYS A 50 14.19 7.32 17.03
CA LYS A 50 13.84 6.40 18.12
C LYS A 50 12.55 6.84 18.76
N LEU A 51 11.64 5.90 18.97
CA LEU A 51 10.36 6.12 19.62
C LEU A 51 10.47 5.78 21.11
N LEU A 52 9.67 6.45 21.93
CA LEU A 52 9.66 6.31 23.38
C LEU A 52 8.34 5.72 23.90
N SER A 53 7.23 5.89 23.16
CA SER A 53 5.95 5.33 23.59
C SER A 53 5.97 3.80 23.54
N ASN A 54 5.32 3.18 24.52
CA ASN A 54 5.04 1.74 24.52
C ASN A 54 3.68 1.41 23.87
N ASP A 55 2.86 2.42 23.59
CA ASP A 55 1.59 2.23 22.91
C ASP A 55 1.78 2.26 21.38
N PRO A 56 1.26 1.27 20.62
CA PRO A 56 1.45 1.20 19.18
C PRO A 56 0.80 2.32 18.37
N ILE A 57 -0.29 2.93 18.86
CA ILE A 57 -1.02 4.00 18.19
C ILE A 57 -0.36 5.35 18.50
N GLU A 58 -0.08 5.63 19.77
CA GLU A 58 0.71 6.81 20.16
C GLU A 58 2.10 6.78 19.49
N GLY A 59 2.71 5.60 19.37
CA GLY A 59 3.97 5.42 18.66
C GLY A 59 3.91 5.77 17.17
N ILE A 60 2.74 5.70 16.52
CA ILE A 60 2.56 6.21 15.14
C ILE A 60 2.58 7.73 15.14
N GLU A 61 1.83 8.35 16.05
CA GLU A 61 1.78 9.82 16.16
C GLU A 61 3.15 10.39 16.50
N GLU A 62 3.85 9.79 17.46
CA GLU A 62 5.22 10.14 17.84
C GLU A 62 6.17 10.02 16.63
N LEU A 63 6.07 8.94 15.87
CA LEU A 63 6.88 8.73 14.66
C LEU A 63 6.62 9.83 13.62
N ILE A 64 5.34 10.12 13.33
CA ILE A 64 4.94 11.15 12.37
C ILE A 64 5.49 12.52 12.79
N ASN A 65 5.33 12.90 14.06
CA ASN A 65 5.83 14.17 14.58
C ASN A 65 7.36 14.27 14.50
N LYS A 66 8.07 13.22 14.93
CA LYS A 66 9.54 13.19 14.83
C LYS A 66 10.04 13.22 13.39
N VAL A 67 9.35 12.57 12.45
CA VAL A 67 9.67 12.64 11.02
C VAL A 67 9.45 14.06 10.50
N LYS A 68 8.32 14.70 10.84
CA LYS A 68 8.02 16.08 10.46
C LYS A 68 9.10 17.04 10.94
N ASP A 69 9.51 16.92 12.20
CA ASP A 69 10.50 17.81 12.78
C ASP A 69 11.90 17.57 12.19
N LYS A 70 12.32 16.31 12.09
CA LYS A 70 13.68 15.96 11.65
C LYS A 70 13.93 16.19 10.17
N LEU A 71 12.93 15.93 9.32
CA LEU A 71 13.02 16.08 7.86
C LEU A 71 12.32 17.36 7.34
N ARG A 72 11.82 18.21 8.24
CA ARG A 72 11.07 19.44 7.94
C ARG A 72 9.90 19.18 6.99
N CYS A 73 9.11 18.15 7.29
CA CYS A 73 7.98 17.76 6.47
C CYS A 73 6.72 18.57 6.77
N ARG A 74 5.88 18.73 5.75
CA ARG A 74 4.54 19.30 5.86
C ARG A 74 3.51 18.21 5.62
N GLU A 75 2.32 18.37 6.17
CA GLU A 75 1.22 17.43 5.92
C GLU A 75 0.60 17.64 4.53
N PRO A 76 0.25 16.56 3.81
CA PRO A 76 0.52 15.16 4.13
C PRO A 76 2.00 14.83 3.87
N ILE A 77 2.62 14.03 4.73
CA ILE A 77 4.06 13.69 4.63
C ILE A 77 4.32 12.85 3.38
N ILE A 78 3.48 11.83 3.16
CA ILE A 78 3.57 10.90 2.03
C ILE A 78 2.21 10.74 1.35
N LEU A 79 2.21 10.62 0.02
CA LEU A 79 1.06 10.23 -0.80
C LEU A 79 1.48 9.12 -1.78
N GLY A 80 0.62 8.13 -2.03
CA GLY A 80 0.94 6.99 -2.91
C GLY A 80 0.54 5.61 -2.35
N PRO A 81 1.05 4.51 -2.94
CA PRO A 81 1.99 4.47 -4.07
C PRO A 81 1.31 4.48 -5.45
N LEU A 82 1.98 5.12 -6.41
CA LEU A 82 1.98 4.62 -7.78
C LEU A 82 3.01 3.50 -7.90
N THR A 83 2.83 2.57 -8.84
CA THR A 83 3.80 1.48 -9.06
C THR A 83 4.29 1.49 -10.50
N GLN A 84 5.61 1.45 -10.71
CA GLN A 84 6.21 1.17 -12.02
C GLN A 84 6.78 -0.23 -12.03
N PHE A 85 6.84 -0.83 -13.21
CA PHE A 85 7.42 -2.15 -13.41
C PHE A 85 8.54 -2.07 -14.44
N LYS A 86 9.66 -2.72 -14.14
CA LYS A 86 10.78 -2.83 -15.05
C LYS A 86 10.54 -3.98 -16.02
N ILE A 87 10.49 -3.67 -17.31
CA ILE A 87 10.43 -4.65 -18.40
C ILE A 87 11.74 -4.55 -19.16
N LYS A 88 12.59 -5.57 -19.04
CA LYS A 88 13.97 -5.53 -19.55
C LYS A 88 14.71 -4.33 -18.93
N ASP A 89 15.07 -3.33 -19.73
CA ASP A 89 15.81 -2.15 -19.28
C ASP A 89 14.96 -0.87 -19.22
N LEU A 90 13.64 -0.98 -19.38
CA LEU A 90 12.73 0.15 -19.41
C LEU A 90 11.69 0.07 -18.30
N TRP A 91 11.44 1.20 -17.65
CA TRP A 91 10.34 1.36 -16.70
C TRP A 91 9.03 1.57 -17.44
N SER A 92 7.98 0.89 -16.99
CA SER A 92 6.62 1.12 -17.46
C SER A 92 6.14 2.52 -17.07
N GLU A 93 5.01 2.92 -17.66
CA GLU A 93 4.21 4.01 -17.10
C GLU A 93 3.78 3.64 -15.66
N PRO A 94 3.64 4.63 -14.76
CA PRO A 94 3.05 4.44 -13.45
C PRO A 94 1.65 3.82 -13.52
N THR A 95 1.43 2.86 -12.64
CA THR A 95 0.19 2.07 -12.54
C THR A 95 -0.43 2.19 -11.16
N ILE A 96 -1.72 1.87 -11.09
CA ILE A 96 -2.54 1.83 -9.87
C ILE A 96 -2.98 0.40 -9.64
N LEU A 97 -2.98 -0.04 -8.38
CA LEU A 97 -3.51 -1.33 -7.99
C LEU A 97 -5.04 -1.32 -7.97
N ILE A 98 -5.66 -2.24 -8.71
CA ILE A 98 -7.07 -2.63 -8.64
C ILE A 98 -7.15 -3.84 -7.70
N GLY A 99 -7.43 -3.56 -6.42
CA GLY A 99 -7.23 -4.52 -5.33
C GLY A 99 -8.06 -5.81 -5.44
N ASP A 100 -9.28 -5.77 -5.99
CA ASP A 100 -10.13 -6.96 -6.11
C ASP A 100 -9.62 -7.98 -7.14
N LYS A 101 -8.77 -7.54 -8.07
CA LYS A 101 -8.22 -8.35 -9.17
C LYS A 101 -6.73 -8.63 -9.01
N ASN A 102 -6.07 -8.08 -7.99
CA ASN A 102 -4.60 -8.10 -7.87
C ASN A 102 -3.93 -7.61 -9.17
N LEU A 103 -4.54 -6.61 -9.82
CA LEU A 103 -4.12 -6.14 -11.13
C LEU A 103 -3.65 -4.69 -11.03
N PHE A 104 -2.48 -4.41 -11.57
CA PHE A 104 -1.95 -3.07 -11.73
C PHE A 104 -2.22 -2.59 -13.15
N VAL A 105 -2.80 -1.41 -13.28
CA VAL A 105 -3.18 -0.82 -14.58
C VAL A 105 -2.72 0.63 -14.67
N VAL A 106 -2.33 1.06 -15.87
CA VAL A 106 -2.12 2.49 -16.12
C VAL A 106 -3.45 3.24 -15.94
N PRO A 107 -3.45 4.45 -15.35
CA PRO A 107 -4.68 5.19 -15.05
C PRO A 107 -5.61 5.40 -16.25
N ASP A 108 -5.05 5.56 -17.46
CA ASP A 108 -5.80 5.82 -18.70
C ASP A 108 -6.72 4.68 -19.14
N LEU A 109 -6.58 3.49 -18.55
CA LEU A 109 -7.45 2.33 -18.76
C LEU A 109 -8.73 2.37 -17.89
N ILE A 110 -8.87 3.37 -17.03
CA ILE A 110 -10.06 3.58 -16.21
C ILE A 110 -10.87 4.72 -16.82
N ARG A 111 -12.01 4.40 -17.43
CA ARG A 111 -12.89 5.35 -18.13
C ARG A 111 -14.31 5.21 -17.62
N ASP A 112 -14.93 6.31 -17.19
CA ASP A 112 -16.31 6.31 -16.68
C ASP A 112 -16.59 5.21 -15.63
N TYR A 113 -15.63 4.98 -14.72
CA TYR A 113 -15.64 3.91 -13.68
C TYR A 113 -15.55 2.48 -14.20
N GLU A 114 -15.30 2.29 -15.49
CA GLU A 114 -15.07 1.00 -16.11
C GLU A 114 -13.58 0.77 -16.34
N LEU A 115 -13.19 -0.49 -16.25
CA LEU A 115 -11.84 -0.95 -16.51
C LEU A 115 -11.76 -1.53 -17.92
N VAL A 116 -11.10 -0.81 -18.83
CA VAL A 116 -10.97 -1.16 -20.25
C VAL A 116 -9.77 -2.08 -20.45
N LEU A 117 -9.94 -3.36 -20.12
CA LEU A 117 -8.87 -4.37 -20.19
C LEU A 117 -8.47 -4.78 -21.62
N ASP A 118 -9.30 -4.50 -22.62
CA ASP A 118 -9.01 -4.85 -24.02
C ASP A 118 -7.78 -4.08 -24.56
N GLU A 119 -7.45 -2.94 -23.94
CA GLU A 119 -6.26 -2.15 -24.25
C GLU A 119 -5.04 -2.52 -23.37
N CYS A 120 -5.14 -3.60 -22.59
CA CYS A 120 -4.00 -4.11 -21.81
C CYS A 120 -2.91 -4.68 -22.72
N GLY A 121 -1.90 -3.86 -23.00
CA GLY A 121 -0.62 -4.30 -23.56
C GLY A 121 0.33 -4.86 -22.50
N THR A 122 1.48 -5.37 -22.96
CA THR A 122 2.56 -5.89 -22.09
C THR A 122 3.18 -4.85 -21.16
N THR A 123 3.01 -3.57 -21.47
CA THR A 123 3.58 -2.43 -20.73
C THR A 123 2.56 -1.68 -19.86
N LYS A 124 1.27 -2.04 -19.95
CA LYS A 124 0.17 -1.28 -19.34
C LYS A 124 -0.53 -2.00 -18.20
N CYS A 125 -0.41 -3.33 -18.14
CA CYS A 125 -1.10 -4.16 -17.16
C CYS A 125 -0.17 -5.22 -16.58
N PHE A 126 -0.20 -5.36 -15.26
CA PHE A 126 0.64 -6.29 -14.52
C PHE A 126 -0.16 -6.98 -13.44
N GLU A 127 0.09 -8.26 -13.23
CA GLU A 127 -0.61 -9.08 -12.25
C GLU A 127 0.28 -9.34 -11.04
N PHE A 128 -0.29 -9.18 -9.86
CA PHE A 128 0.34 -9.62 -8.62
C PHE A 128 0.00 -11.09 -8.35
N LYS A 129 1.04 -11.93 -8.38
CA LYS A 129 0.96 -13.37 -8.14
C LYS A 129 2.03 -13.74 -7.12
N PRO A 130 1.73 -13.69 -5.81
CA PRO A 130 2.72 -13.96 -4.77
C PRO A 130 3.18 -15.42 -4.79
N LEU A 131 4.47 -15.64 -4.55
CA LEU A 131 5.05 -16.96 -4.32
C LEU A 131 5.03 -17.25 -2.81
N ILE A 132 4.64 -18.45 -2.39
CA ILE A 132 4.77 -18.87 -0.98
C ILE A 132 6.07 -19.63 -0.80
N ALA A 133 6.98 -19.07 -0.01
CA ALA A 133 8.23 -19.72 0.38
C ALA A 133 8.06 -20.47 1.71
N ILE A 134 8.90 -21.49 1.91
CA ILE A 134 8.94 -22.30 3.13
C ILE A 134 10.29 -22.07 3.81
N GLY A 135 10.25 -21.66 5.08
CA GLY A 135 11.42 -21.55 5.93
C GLY A 135 11.45 -22.66 6.98
N THR A 136 12.65 -23.08 7.37
CA THR A 136 12.86 -24.02 8.46
C THR A 136 14.05 -23.62 9.33
N ALA A 137 13.98 -23.92 10.63
CA ALA A 137 15.15 -23.80 11.52
C ALA A 137 15.84 -25.15 11.67
N LEU A 138 17.15 -25.16 11.49
CA LEU A 138 17.98 -26.35 11.70
C LEU A 138 18.52 -26.38 13.13
N GLU A 139 18.59 -27.57 13.71
CA GLU A 139 19.30 -27.80 14.96
C GLU A 139 20.81 -27.58 14.73
N ARG A 140 21.39 -26.61 15.44
CA ARG A 140 22.84 -26.41 15.45
C ARG A 140 23.44 -27.27 16.56
N GLY A 141 23.94 -28.45 16.21
CA GLY A 141 24.77 -29.27 17.08
C GLY A 141 26.27 -29.10 16.79
N SER A 142 27.12 -29.61 17.69
CA SER A 142 28.56 -29.84 17.43
C SER A 142 28.75 -30.68 16.15
N ILE A 143 29.94 -30.64 15.55
CA ILE A 143 30.29 -31.30 14.28
C ILE A 143 29.82 -32.78 14.18
N SER A 144 29.62 -33.44 15.33
CA SER A 144 29.15 -34.83 15.48
C SER A 144 27.62 -35.05 15.52
N LYS A 145 26.77 -34.01 15.55
CA LYS A 145 25.30 -34.15 15.53
C LYS A 145 24.75 -33.99 14.11
N GLU A 146 23.80 -34.84 13.74
CA GLU A 146 23.11 -34.76 12.45
C GLU A 146 22.39 -33.41 12.27
N LYS A 147 22.58 -32.79 11.11
CA LYS A 147 21.86 -31.57 10.73
C LYS A 147 20.39 -31.91 10.44
N LYS A 148 19.54 -31.74 11.44
CA LYS A 148 18.10 -32.03 11.37
C LYS A 148 17.27 -30.75 11.50
N VAL A 149 16.06 -30.78 10.94
CA VAL A 149 15.05 -29.73 11.16
C VAL A 149 14.59 -29.78 12.61
N ARG A 150 14.57 -28.62 13.27
CA ARG A 150 14.06 -28.50 14.63
C ARG A 150 12.54 -28.73 14.62
N LEU A 151 12.08 -29.65 15.47
CA LEU A 151 10.66 -30.00 15.57
C LEU A 151 9.79 -28.75 15.83
N GLY A 152 8.78 -28.53 14.98
CA GLY A 152 7.86 -27.38 15.07
C GLY A 152 8.36 -26.08 14.42
N TYR A 153 9.59 -26.05 13.87
CA TYR A 153 10.17 -24.84 13.25
C TYR A 153 10.13 -24.94 11.72
N MET A 154 8.93 -25.07 11.19
CA MET A 154 8.64 -24.88 9.77
C MET A 154 7.59 -23.78 9.65
N TYR A 155 7.86 -22.79 8.81
CA TYR A 155 6.95 -21.67 8.59
C TYR A 155 6.85 -21.36 7.10
N ARG A 156 5.81 -20.64 6.74
CA ARG A 156 5.59 -20.14 5.40
C ARG A 156 5.67 -18.61 5.44
N TYR A 157 6.09 -17.99 4.36
CA TYR A 157 6.05 -16.53 4.19
C TYR A 157 5.84 -16.20 2.70
N PRO A 158 5.24 -15.04 2.37
CA PRO A 158 5.03 -14.67 0.99
C PRO A 158 6.26 -13.96 0.43
N LEU A 159 6.48 -14.14 -0.86
CA LEU A 159 7.37 -13.36 -1.69
C LEU A 159 6.53 -12.67 -2.74
N LEU A 160 6.63 -11.34 -2.76
CA LEU A 160 5.93 -10.51 -3.72
C LEU A 160 6.54 -10.73 -5.10
N THR A 161 5.74 -11.25 -6.02
CA THR A 161 6.11 -11.45 -7.42
C THR A 161 5.04 -10.86 -8.31
N TYR A 162 5.49 -10.18 -9.36
CA TYR A 162 4.66 -9.47 -10.32
C TYR A 162 4.97 -9.98 -11.71
N ARG A 163 3.96 -10.03 -12.57
CA ARG A 163 4.11 -10.55 -13.93
C ARG A 163 3.37 -9.69 -14.93
N THR A 164 3.84 -9.66 -16.17
CA THR A 164 3.02 -9.17 -17.30
C THR A 164 1.86 -10.14 -17.54
N LEU A 165 0.87 -9.73 -18.33
CA LEU A 165 -0.22 -10.63 -18.76
C LEU A 165 0.26 -11.82 -19.62
N ARG A 166 1.51 -11.79 -20.10
CA ARG A 166 2.17 -12.90 -20.81
C ARG A 166 3.03 -13.78 -19.89
N ASP A 167 2.88 -13.61 -18.57
CA ASP A 167 3.56 -14.36 -17.53
C ASP A 167 5.08 -14.10 -17.40
N GLU A 168 5.57 -12.97 -17.95
CA GLU A 168 6.96 -12.54 -17.76
C GLU A 168 7.12 -11.88 -16.39
N VAL A 169 8.10 -12.31 -15.59
CA VAL A 169 8.39 -11.71 -14.27
C VAL A 169 8.95 -10.30 -14.43
N VAL A 170 8.44 -9.35 -13.63
CA VAL A 170 8.85 -7.94 -13.64
C VAL A 170 9.21 -7.45 -12.24
N GLU A 171 10.12 -6.48 -12.18
CA GLU A 171 10.58 -5.87 -10.93
C GLU A 171 9.75 -4.61 -10.63
N PRO A 172 9.18 -4.46 -9.42
CA PRO A 172 8.41 -3.27 -9.07
C PRO A 172 9.32 -2.13 -8.62
N ARG A 173 8.82 -0.90 -8.76
CA ARG A 173 9.29 0.29 -8.06
C ARG A 173 8.07 1.04 -7.54
N PHE A 174 8.03 1.29 -6.24
CA PHE A 174 6.94 2.03 -5.61
C PHE A 174 7.30 3.51 -5.56
N ILE A 175 6.40 4.34 -6.07
CA ILE A 175 6.58 5.78 -6.22
C ILE A 175 5.63 6.51 -5.27
N TYR A 176 6.20 7.35 -4.42
CA TYR A 176 5.47 8.19 -3.48
C TYR A 176 5.78 9.66 -3.73
N VAL A 177 4.82 10.52 -3.40
CA VAL A 177 5.06 11.95 -3.21
C VAL A 177 5.49 12.14 -1.77
N VAL A 178 6.61 12.82 -1.54
CA VAL A 178 7.05 13.19 -0.20
C VAL A 178 7.12 14.70 -0.05
N ASN A 179 6.56 15.21 1.04
CA ASN A 179 6.48 16.64 1.32
C ASN A 179 7.47 17.04 2.42
N CYS A 180 8.75 16.74 2.19
CA CYS A 180 9.86 17.06 3.09
C CYS A 180 10.91 17.88 2.35
N ASP A 181 11.59 18.76 3.08
CA ASP A 181 12.63 19.63 2.51
C ASP A 181 13.95 18.86 2.31
N GLU A 182 14.22 17.86 3.14
CA GLU A 182 15.42 17.02 3.08
C GLU A 182 15.27 15.89 2.05
N ASP A 183 16.39 15.43 1.47
CA ASP A 183 16.39 14.24 0.61
C ASP A 183 16.44 12.96 1.45
N ILE A 184 15.68 11.95 1.01
CA ILE A 184 15.64 10.66 1.67
C ILE A 184 16.32 9.65 0.74
N ASN A 185 17.48 9.14 1.16
CA ASN A 185 18.26 8.17 0.39
C ASN A 185 18.87 7.12 1.31
N GLY A 186 18.91 5.85 0.86
CA GLY A 186 19.58 4.78 1.59
C GLY A 186 19.22 3.38 1.10
N ILE A 187 19.89 2.39 1.67
CA ILE A 187 19.56 0.97 1.51
C ILE A 187 19.21 0.45 2.90
N ILE A 188 18.02 -0.12 3.06
CA ILE A 188 17.49 -0.50 4.37
C ILE A 188 16.56 -1.70 4.27
N ARG A 189 16.33 -2.35 5.41
CA ARG A 189 15.30 -3.37 5.55
C ARG A 189 13.93 -2.77 5.23
N PHE A 190 13.19 -3.43 4.35
CA PHE A 190 11.89 -3.00 3.87
C PHE A 190 10.94 -4.20 3.77
N GLY A 191 9.89 -4.18 4.59
CA GLY A 191 9.00 -5.34 4.76
C GLY A 191 9.51 -6.37 5.78
N GLY A 192 8.93 -7.56 5.75
CA GLY A 192 9.27 -8.68 6.63
C GLY A 192 10.45 -9.52 6.13
N GLU A 193 10.82 -10.54 6.89
CA GLU A 193 11.86 -11.54 6.53
C GLU A 193 13.25 -10.96 6.19
N GLY A 194 13.57 -9.77 6.71
CA GLY A 194 14.86 -9.12 6.50
C GLY A 194 15.12 -8.63 5.08
N ARG A 195 14.06 -8.50 4.25
CA ARG A 195 14.17 -8.06 2.86
C ARG A 195 14.68 -6.63 2.74
N ILE A 196 15.36 -6.33 1.63
CA ILE A 196 16.06 -5.05 1.44
C ILE A 196 15.48 -4.28 0.25
N ALA A 197 15.36 -2.96 0.41
CA ALA A 197 15.06 -2.04 -0.68
C ALA A 197 16.03 -0.85 -0.70
N LYS A 198 16.25 -0.32 -1.91
CA LYS A 198 16.90 0.96 -2.13
C LYS A 198 15.83 2.05 -2.14
N ILE A 199 16.03 3.08 -1.35
CA ILE A 199 15.14 4.23 -1.22
C ILE A 199 15.91 5.46 -1.67
N TYR A 200 15.32 6.28 -2.52
CA TYR A 200 15.97 7.47 -3.03
C TYR A 200 14.97 8.49 -3.56
N THR A 201 15.39 9.74 -3.59
CA THR A 201 14.64 10.80 -4.26
C THR A 201 14.88 10.73 -5.76
N LEU A 202 13.81 10.79 -6.55
CA LEU A 202 13.81 10.63 -8.00
C LEU A 202 13.48 11.96 -8.68
N GLU A 203 14.27 12.33 -9.68
CA GLU A 203 13.93 13.40 -10.63
C GLU A 203 13.56 12.79 -11.98
N ASP A 204 12.27 12.53 -12.19
CA ASP A 204 11.77 11.94 -13.43
C ASP A 204 10.53 12.70 -13.92
N ASN A 205 10.69 13.38 -15.06
CA ASN A 205 9.62 14.19 -15.68
C ASN A 205 8.42 13.33 -16.14
N GLN A 206 8.64 12.07 -16.53
CA GLN A 206 7.55 11.18 -16.91
C GLN A 206 6.72 10.76 -15.71
N VAL A 207 7.35 10.56 -14.55
CA VAL A 207 6.65 10.25 -13.30
C VAL A 207 5.96 11.49 -12.74
N LYS A 208 6.61 12.65 -12.86
CA LYS A 208 6.11 13.94 -12.37
C LYS A 208 4.69 14.25 -12.88
N LYS A 209 4.40 13.99 -14.17
CA LYS A 209 3.06 14.23 -14.75
C LYS A 209 1.93 13.40 -14.10
N TYR A 210 2.24 12.25 -13.50
CA TYR A 210 1.25 11.45 -12.75
C TYR A 210 1.21 11.87 -11.29
N VAL A 211 2.37 12.14 -10.69
CA VAL A 211 2.48 12.63 -9.30
C VAL A 211 1.74 13.95 -9.10
N GLU A 212 1.77 14.85 -10.07
CA GLU A 212 1.02 16.12 -10.03
C GLU A 212 -0.51 15.94 -10.02
N LYS A 213 -1.03 14.75 -10.39
CA LYS A 213 -2.46 14.41 -10.30
C LYS A 213 -2.84 13.80 -8.94
N ILE A 214 -1.86 13.48 -8.09
CA ILE A 214 -2.11 12.94 -6.75
C ILE A 214 -2.51 14.09 -5.84
N VAL A 215 -3.66 13.95 -5.19
CA VAL A 215 -4.22 14.96 -4.30
C VAL A 215 -4.24 14.46 -2.85
N ASN A 216 -4.14 15.39 -1.91
CA ASN A 216 -4.36 15.06 -0.50
C ASN A 216 -5.86 14.79 -0.26
N PRO A 217 -6.27 13.63 0.27
CA PRO A 217 -7.65 13.39 0.66
C PRO A 217 -8.21 14.49 1.57
N LEU A 218 -7.43 14.98 2.53
CA LEU A 218 -7.92 15.97 3.51
C LEU A 218 -8.17 17.37 2.92
N ASN A 219 -7.62 17.66 1.75
CA ASN A 219 -7.67 18.99 1.13
C ASN A 219 -8.18 18.93 -0.32
N ILE A 220 -9.27 18.19 -0.58
CA ILE A 220 -9.84 18.11 -1.92
C ILE A 220 -10.58 19.42 -2.25
N SER A 221 -9.97 20.24 -3.10
CA SER A 221 -10.55 21.51 -3.54
C SER A 221 -11.52 21.39 -4.72
N ILE A 222 -11.44 20.31 -5.51
CA ILE A 222 -12.22 20.13 -6.73
C ILE A 222 -13.20 18.97 -6.56
N SER A 223 -14.50 19.23 -6.74
CA SER A 223 -15.48 18.14 -6.81
C SER A 223 -15.20 17.25 -8.02
N GLY A 224 -15.21 15.94 -7.85
CA GLY A 224 -14.88 15.04 -8.95
C GLY A 224 -14.77 13.59 -8.51
N PHE A 225 -14.25 12.77 -9.41
CA PHE A 225 -14.02 11.36 -9.18
C PHE A 225 -12.54 11.12 -8.95
N TYR A 226 -12.26 10.34 -7.94
CA TYR A 226 -10.92 10.06 -7.49
C TYR A 226 -10.76 8.57 -7.30
N ILE A 227 -9.58 8.03 -7.59
CA ILE A 227 -9.25 6.63 -7.34
C ILE A 227 -8.19 6.52 -6.25
N SER A 228 -8.41 5.63 -5.28
CA SER A 228 -7.44 5.40 -4.21
C SER A 228 -6.22 4.61 -4.69
N LEU A 229 -5.04 5.08 -4.33
CA LEU A 229 -3.75 4.41 -4.51
C LEU A 229 -3.46 3.42 -3.39
N ASN A 230 -4.07 3.63 -2.23
CA ASN A 230 -3.88 2.83 -1.04
C ASN A 230 -5.21 2.44 -0.39
N TYR A 231 -5.11 1.66 0.68
CA TYR A 231 -6.25 1.31 1.51
C TYR A 231 -6.85 2.56 2.15
N ILE A 232 -8.15 2.75 2.01
CA ILE A 232 -8.85 3.85 2.69
C ILE A 232 -9.37 3.32 4.03
N PRO A 233 -8.87 3.82 5.17
CA PRO A 233 -9.36 3.41 6.48
C PRO A 233 -10.84 3.79 6.62
N LEU A 234 -11.63 2.89 7.19
CA LEU A 234 -13.02 3.14 7.56
C LEU A 234 -13.10 3.33 9.07
N LEU A 235 -13.39 4.56 9.50
CA LEU A 235 -13.53 4.93 10.89
C LEU A 235 -15.02 4.95 11.29
N PRO A 236 -15.39 4.37 12.43
CA PRO A 236 -16.77 4.37 12.89
C PRO A 236 -17.29 5.79 13.17
N THR A 237 -18.54 6.06 12.76
CA THR A 237 -19.21 7.37 12.89
C THR A 237 -19.65 7.68 14.32
N SER A 238 -19.71 6.70 15.22
CA SER A 238 -20.10 6.91 16.61
C SER A 238 -19.24 6.10 17.60
N ASN A 239 -19.05 6.64 18.80
CA ASN A 239 -18.38 5.98 19.92
C ASN A 239 -19.20 4.86 20.56
N THR A 240 -20.32 4.44 19.96
CA THR A 240 -21.19 3.40 20.49
C THR A 240 -20.78 2.03 19.98
N LEU A 241 -20.72 1.04 20.87
CA LEU A 241 -20.30 -0.36 20.66
C LEU A 241 -21.06 -1.15 19.56
N ASP A 242 -22.04 -0.55 18.88
CA ASP A 242 -22.79 -1.11 17.74
C ASP A 242 -22.07 -0.94 16.38
N SER A 243 -20.74 -0.81 16.40
CA SER A 243 -19.86 -0.65 15.23
C SER A 243 -19.61 -1.96 14.44
N THR A 244 -20.48 -2.95 14.59
CA THR A 244 -20.35 -4.28 13.97
C THR A 244 -21.02 -4.40 12.60
N TYR A 245 -21.77 -3.40 12.17
CA TYR A 245 -22.42 -3.34 10.86
C TYR A 245 -21.70 -2.34 9.95
N LEU A 246 -21.52 -2.70 8.66
CA LEU A 246 -20.98 -1.79 7.64
C LEU A 246 -21.76 -0.45 7.58
N ASP A 247 -23.03 -0.47 7.97
CA ASP A 247 -23.91 0.70 8.00
C ASP A 247 -23.51 1.75 9.08
N SER A 248 -22.65 1.39 10.04
CA SER A 248 -22.17 2.28 11.13
C SER A 248 -20.67 2.66 11.03
N VAL A 249 -20.00 2.36 9.91
CA VAL A 249 -18.52 2.38 9.80
C VAL A 249 -17.96 3.45 8.85
N LEU A 250 -18.77 4.37 8.33
CA LEU A 250 -18.34 5.21 7.20
C LEU A 250 -18.58 6.71 7.41
N ASP A 251 -17.69 7.36 8.14
CA ASP A 251 -17.37 8.76 7.89
C ASP A 251 -16.03 8.83 7.14
N LEU A 252 -16.12 8.92 5.81
CA LEU A 252 -15.00 9.46 5.05
C LEU A 252 -15.28 10.95 4.99
N GLU A 253 -14.57 11.75 5.79
CA GLU A 253 -14.74 13.22 5.86
C GLU A 253 -14.69 13.90 4.47
N ILE A 254 -14.12 13.20 3.49
CA ILE A 254 -13.86 13.64 2.12
C ILE A 254 -14.99 13.27 1.13
N THR A 255 -16.03 12.55 1.58
CA THR A 255 -17.18 12.11 0.77
C THR A 255 -18.51 12.45 1.45
N ASN A 256 -19.62 12.36 0.71
CA ASN A 256 -20.97 12.38 1.31
C ASN A 256 -21.29 11.02 1.99
N GLY A 257 -20.41 10.55 2.88
CA GLY A 257 -20.44 9.21 3.46
C GLY A 257 -20.45 8.12 2.38
N MET A 258 -21.20 7.03 2.61
CA MET A 258 -21.33 5.90 1.68
C MET A 258 -21.80 6.28 0.27
N LYS A 259 -22.62 7.33 0.13
CA LYS A 259 -23.14 7.76 -1.18
C LYS A 259 -22.05 8.32 -2.10
N GLY A 260 -20.91 8.71 -1.53
CA GLY A 260 -19.75 9.14 -2.29
C GLY A 260 -18.83 7.99 -2.69
N ILE A 261 -19.03 6.75 -2.22
CA ILE A 261 -18.20 5.61 -2.62
C ILE A 261 -18.86 4.94 -3.82
N ILE A 262 -18.17 4.93 -4.96
CA ILE A 262 -18.63 4.23 -6.16
C ILE A 262 -18.22 2.76 -6.09
N GLY A 263 -16.97 2.50 -5.69
CA GLY A 263 -16.39 1.15 -5.63
C GLY A 263 -15.27 0.94 -6.63
N ILE A 264 -14.78 -0.29 -6.70
CA ILE A 264 -13.65 -0.69 -7.55
C ILE A 264 -14.15 -0.93 -8.98
N PRO A 265 -13.52 -0.32 -10.00
CA PRO A 265 -13.97 -0.41 -11.39
C PRO A 265 -13.96 -1.86 -11.88
N GLN A 266 -14.96 -2.20 -12.69
CA GLN A 266 -15.13 -3.54 -13.27
C GLN A 266 -15.05 -3.47 -14.79
N SER A 267 -14.98 -4.63 -15.46
CA SER A 267 -15.09 -4.71 -16.92
C SER A 267 -16.36 -4.00 -17.42
N PRO A 268 -16.38 -3.54 -18.69
CA PRO A 268 -17.49 -2.77 -19.23
C PRO A 268 -18.85 -3.46 -18.97
N LYS A 269 -19.87 -2.66 -18.66
CA LYS A 269 -21.25 -3.11 -18.33
C LYS A 269 -21.42 -3.80 -16.98
N LYS A 270 -20.38 -3.91 -16.14
CA LYS A 270 -20.51 -4.37 -14.74
C LYS A 270 -20.47 -3.18 -13.79
N GLN A 271 -21.35 -3.19 -12.79
CA GLN A 271 -21.34 -2.16 -11.76
C GLN A 271 -20.05 -2.26 -10.92
N PRO A 272 -19.45 -1.12 -10.53
CA PRO A 272 -18.35 -1.10 -9.58
C PRO A 272 -18.70 -1.83 -8.28
N LYS A 273 -17.70 -2.47 -7.67
CA LYS A 273 -17.90 -3.29 -6.48
C LYS A 273 -17.27 -2.63 -5.26
N ILE A 274 -18.04 -2.45 -4.20
CA ILE A 274 -17.51 -2.02 -2.90
C ILE A 274 -16.99 -3.27 -2.16
N ILE A 275 -15.72 -3.26 -1.78
CA ILE A 275 -15.08 -4.34 -1.04
C ILE A 275 -14.40 -3.74 0.18
N VAL A 276 -14.70 -4.31 1.34
CA VAL A 276 -14.11 -3.95 2.62
C VAL A 276 -13.36 -5.15 3.16
N GLU A 277 -12.15 -4.93 3.66
CA GLU A 277 -11.35 -5.95 4.32
C GLU A 277 -10.87 -5.51 5.69
N ARG A 278 -10.43 -6.48 6.51
CA ARG A 278 -9.72 -6.20 7.76
C ARG A 278 -8.24 -6.03 7.47
N LEU A 279 -7.75 -4.81 7.64
CA LEU A 279 -6.36 -4.45 7.44
C LEU A 279 -5.64 -4.33 8.78
N GLY A 280 -4.55 -5.08 8.96
CA GLY A 280 -3.63 -4.86 10.06
C GLY A 280 -2.72 -3.66 9.79
N LEU A 281 -2.59 -2.74 10.74
CA LEU A 281 -1.75 -1.53 10.60
C LEU A 281 -0.23 -1.79 10.70
N GLY A 282 0.17 -3.06 10.71
CA GLY A 282 1.56 -3.50 10.75
C GLY A 282 2.03 -3.98 12.12
N TYR A 283 3.33 -3.89 12.35
CA TYR A 283 4.00 -4.33 13.58
C TYR A 283 4.70 -3.15 14.24
N TYR A 284 4.66 -3.12 15.56
CA TYR A 284 5.32 -2.10 16.37
C TYR A 284 6.59 -2.69 16.99
N GLU A 285 7.74 -2.35 16.41
CA GLU A 285 9.04 -2.96 16.78
C GLU A 285 9.52 -2.59 18.18
N VAL A 286 9.12 -1.43 18.72
CA VAL A 286 9.56 -0.95 20.04
C VAL A 286 9.11 -1.90 21.15
N SER A 287 7.84 -2.30 21.12
CA SER A 287 7.23 -3.19 22.12
C SER A 287 6.99 -4.61 21.60
N ASN A 288 7.44 -4.92 20.39
CA ASN A 288 7.30 -6.22 19.73
C ASN A 288 5.85 -6.74 19.65
N ILE A 289 4.89 -5.85 19.41
CA ILE A 289 3.46 -6.18 19.33
C ILE A 289 2.85 -5.79 17.98
N ARG A 290 1.76 -6.45 17.59
CA ARG A 290 1.00 -6.08 16.40
C ARG A 290 0.20 -4.80 16.65
N ARG A 291 0.15 -3.93 15.64
CA ARG A 291 -0.76 -2.79 15.64
C ARG A 291 -2.20 -3.27 15.44
N PRO A 292 -3.20 -2.47 15.84
CA PRO A 292 -4.60 -2.81 15.66
C PRO A 292 -4.97 -3.10 14.21
N GLN A 293 -6.10 -3.83 14.06
CA GLN A 293 -6.75 -4.03 12.77
C GLN A 293 -7.87 -3.02 12.61
N ILE A 294 -8.04 -2.53 11.39
CA ILE A 294 -9.13 -1.63 11.01
C ILE A 294 -9.88 -2.20 9.81
N LEU A 295 -11.10 -1.74 9.60
CA LEU A 295 -11.79 -1.97 8.32
C LEU A 295 -11.27 -0.96 7.30
N ALA A 296 -11.05 -1.41 6.07
CA ALA A 296 -10.56 -0.54 5.00
C ALA A 296 -11.15 -0.91 3.63
N LEU A 297 -11.35 0.09 2.78
CA LEU A 297 -11.59 -0.12 1.35
C LEU A 297 -10.29 -0.48 0.65
N LEU A 298 -10.36 -1.33 -0.36
CA LEU A 298 -9.17 -1.73 -1.12
C LEU A 298 -8.62 -0.57 -1.98
N PRO A 299 -7.32 -0.61 -2.33
CA PRO A 299 -6.76 0.20 -3.40
C PRO A 299 -7.53 0.04 -4.71
N GLY A 300 -7.61 1.11 -5.49
CA GLY A 300 -8.38 1.17 -6.73
C GLY A 300 -9.86 1.49 -6.52
N THR A 301 -10.28 1.81 -5.30
CA THR A 301 -11.66 2.24 -5.03
C THR A 301 -11.89 3.64 -5.57
N ILE A 302 -12.94 3.80 -6.37
CA ILE A 302 -13.35 5.11 -6.86
C ILE A 302 -14.28 5.76 -5.85
N ILE A 303 -13.95 7.01 -5.49
CA ILE A 303 -14.75 7.88 -4.65
C ILE A 303 -15.14 9.15 -5.40
N LYS A 304 -16.30 9.66 -5.09
CA LYS A 304 -16.83 10.94 -5.52
C LYS A 304 -16.63 11.93 -4.37
N ALA A 305 -15.64 12.80 -4.51
CA ALA A 305 -15.45 13.88 -3.58
C ALA A 305 -16.43 15.01 -3.90
N VAL A 306 -17.04 15.55 -2.85
CA VAL A 306 -17.97 16.68 -2.95
C VAL A 306 -17.28 17.86 -2.28
N ASN A 307 -17.18 18.98 -3.00
CA ASN A 307 -16.79 20.24 -2.37
C ASN A 307 -17.97 21.22 -2.42
N THR A 308 -18.07 22.08 -1.41
CA THR A 308 -19.10 23.12 -1.22
C THR A 308 -19.03 24.25 -2.24
N VAL A 309 -18.07 24.25 -3.18
CA VAL A 309 -17.94 25.29 -4.22
C VAL A 309 -17.59 24.68 -5.60
N LYS A 310 -18.57 24.79 -6.51
CA LYS A 310 -18.60 24.61 -7.98
C LYS A 310 -17.95 23.36 -8.63
N THR A 311 -18.79 22.73 -9.47
CA THR A 311 -18.54 21.60 -10.36
C THR A 311 -17.56 21.92 -11.50
N GLY A 312 -16.49 21.12 -11.60
CA GLY A 312 -15.63 21.00 -12.77
C GLY A 312 -15.74 19.59 -13.39
N ASN A 313 -15.66 19.49 -14.72
CA ASN A 313 -15.91 18.28 -15.51
C ASN A 313 -14.79 17.20 -15.45
N LYS A 314 -15.23 15.93 -15.50
CA LYS A 314 -14.66 14.74 -16.21
C LYS A 314 -13.14 14.47 -16.24
N LEU A 315 -12.41 14.57 -15.13
CA LEU A 315 -11.07 13.98 -15.01
C LEU A 315 -10.98 13.15 -13.73
N LEU A 316 -10.45 11.92 -13.86
CA LEU A 316 -10.16 11.04 -12.72
C LEU A 316 -8.88 11.54 -12.05
N ASN A 317 -9.01 12.09 -10.85
CA ASN A 317 -7.87 12.47 -10.03
C ASN A 317 -7.43 11.27 -9.17
N ILE A 318 -6.23 11.33 -8.58
CA ILE A 318 -5.64 10.19 -7.88
C ILE A 318 -5.51 10.53 -6.38
N LEU A 319 -5.91 9.63 -5.49
CA LEU A 319 -5.86 9.78 -4.02
C LEU A 319 -4.82 8.85 -3.39
#